data_AF-A0A0F9B6E8-F1
#
_entry.id   AF-A0A0F9B6E8-F1
#
_cell.length_a   1.000
_cell.length_b   1.000
_cell.length_c   1.000
_cell.angle_alpha   90.00
_cell.angle_beta   90.00
_cell.angle_gamma   90.00
#
_symmetry.space_group_name_H-M   'P 1'
#
loop_
_entity.id
_entity.type
_entity.pdbx_description
1 polymer ?
#
loop_
_entity_poly.entity_id
_entity_poly.type
_entity_poly.pdbx_seq_one_letter_code
_entity_poly.pdbx_strand_id
1 'polypeptide(L)'
;METVLEDLRGKASELGMVLSGWDASGEVLPEPAVGNEFCRLVCSSNDPCAKARYALASCVLRKGESSRTTSPLGCCMLGIPVRNRRRLIGAMVLEYPTREMLDDEHLARVCDRLQLDRQVMTTYAQQACRHSAAEAPDLPSVRRGPTNALHRGLAGKAAR
;
A
#
# COMPACT_ATOMS: atom_id res chain seq x y z
N MET A 1 -9.44 11.76 -11.50
CA MET A 1 -8.76 11.27 -10.27
C MET A 1 -8.34 9.83 -10.48
N GLU A 2 -9.24 9.01 -11.01
CA GLU A 2 -8.97 7.66 -11.51
C GLU A 2 -7.64 7.57 -12.28
N THR A 3 -7.47 8.36 -13.35
CA THR A 3 -6.29 8.27 -14.23
C THR A 3 -4.95 8.49 -13.53
N VAL A 4 -4.86 9.45 -12.60
CA VAL A 4 -3.60 9.72 -11.87
C VAL A 4 -3.33 8.63 -10.83
N LEU A 5 -4.38 8.16 -10.16
CA LEU A 5 -4.26 7.09 -9.18
C LEU A 5 -3.89 5.78 -9.87
N GLU A 6 -4.46 5.50 -11.04
CA GLU A 6 -4.12 4.39 -11.92
C GLU A 6 -2.66 4.45 -12.38
N ASP A 7 -2.18 5.60 -12.85
CA ASP A 7 -0.77 5.78 -13.22
C ASP A 7 0.19 5.52 -12.04
N LEU A 8 -0.16 6.03 -10.85
CA LEU A 8 0.64 5.80 -9.63
C LEU A 8 0.61 4.34 -9.20
N ARG A 9 -0.53 3.65 -9.37
CA ARG A 9 -0.66 2.22 -9.12
C ARG A 9 0.18 1.40 -10.09
N GLY A 10 0.20 1.76 -11.37
CA GLY A 10 1.07 1.12 -12.37
C GLY A 10 2.53 1.22 -11.98
N LYS A 11 3.00 2.43 -11.64
CA LYS A 11 4.38 2.65 -11.17
C LYS A 11 4.70 1.90 -9.88
N ALA A 12 3.78 1.87 -8.92
CA ALA A 12 3.95 1.10 -7.69
C ALA A 12 4.06 -0.40 -8.01
N SER A 13 3.23 -0.91 -8.91
CA SER A 13 3.23 -2.32 -9.33
C SER A 13 4.52 -2.73 -10.04
N GLU A 14 5.06 -1.87 -10.91
CA GLU A 14 6.38 -2.09 -11.55
C GLU A 14 7.50 -2.25 -10.50
N LEU A 15 7.38 -1.54 -9.38
CA LEU A 15 8.28 -1.64 -8.23
C LEU A 15 7.93 -2.80 -7.28
N GLY A 16 6.91 -3.61 -7.58
CA GLY A 16 6.50 -4.73 -6.72
C GLY A 16 5.70 -4.30 -5.48
N MET A 17 5.13 -3.10 -5.49
CA MET A 17 4.36 -2.52 -4.39
C MET A 17 2.87 -2.44 -4.72
N VAL A 18 2.04 -2.37 -3.68
CA VAL A 18 0.59 -2.17 -3.76
C VAL A 18 0.25 -0.78 -3.29
N LEU A 19 -0.58 -0.05 -4.05
CA LEU A 19 -1.03 1.30 -3.69
C LEU A 19 -2.55 1.34 -3.52
N SER A 20 -2.99 1.53 -2.27
CA SER A 20 -4.39 1.71 -1.89
C SER A 20 -4.67 3.20 -1.59
N GLY A 21 -5.91 3.64 -1.80
CA GLY A 21 -6.30 5.04 -1.65
C GLY A 21 -7.59 5.22 -0.85
N TRP A 22 -7.64 6.28 -0.06
CA TRP A 22 -8.80 6.72 0.71
C TRP A 22 -9.09 8.19 0.42
N ASP A 23 -10.35 8.56 0.36
CA ASP A 23 -10.73 9.97 0.28
C ASP A 23 -10.69 10.66 1.67
N ALA A 24 -11.06 11.94 1.70
CA ALA A 24 -11.05 12.73 2.94
C ALA A 24 -12.06 12.26 4.01
N SER A 25 -13.08 11.50 3.63
CA SER A 25 -14.06 10.91 4.54
C SER A 25 -13.62 9.55 5.09
N GLY A 26 -12.55 8.98 4.53
CA GLY A 26 -12.07 7.64 4.90
C GLY A 26 -12.72 6.53 4.08
N GLU A 27 -13.45 6.87 3.02
CA GLU A 27 -13.97 5.87 2.07
C GLU A 27 -12.86 5.39 1.14
N VAL A 28 -12.86 4.09 0.87
CA VAL A 28 -11.87 3.47 -0.02
C VAL A 28 -12.14 3.88 -1.46
N LEU A 29 -11.10 4.37 -2.13
CA LEU A 29 -11.14 4.57 -3.57
C LEU A 29 -11.01 3.21 -4.27
N PRO A 30 -11.74 2.96 -5.39
CA PRO A 30 -11.83 1.66 -6.04
C PRO A 30 -10.48 0.93 -6.06
N GLU A 31 -10.40 -0.26 -5.45
CA GLU A 31 -9.15 -1.01 -5.31
C GLU A 31 -8.59 -1.39 -6.69
N PRO A 32 -7.26 -1.34 -6.90
CA PRO A 32 -6.68 -1.97 -8.07
C PRO A 32 -6.70 -3.48 -7.94
N ALA A 33 -6.47 -4.15 -9.07
CA ALA A 33 -6.13 -5.57 -9.11
C ALA A 33 -5.03 -5.88 -8.08
N VAL A 34 -5.20 -7.01 -7.39
CA VAL A 34 -4.30 -7.53 -6.37
C VAL A 34 -2.86 -7.47 -6.89
N GLY A 35 -1.90 -7.17 -6.01
CA GLY A 35 -0.49 -6.92 -6.35
C GLY A 35 0.23 -8.10 -7.01
N ASN A 36 1.51 -8.27 -6.71
CA ASN A 36 2.24 -9.45 -7.16
C ASN A 36 1.56 -10.75 -6.66
N GLU A 37 1.92 -11.87 -7.28
CA GLU A 37 1.30 -13.18 -7.03
C GLU A 37 1.40 -13.64 -5.57
N PHE A 38 2.48 -13.26 -4.87
CA PHE A 38 2.62 -13.48 -3.43
C PHE A 38 1.51 -12.77 -2.65
N CYS A 39 1.33 -11.46 -2.87
CA CYS A 39 0.25 -10.70 -2.25
C CYS A 39 -1.13 -11.24 -2.64
N ARG A 40 -1.32 -11.70 -3.89
CA ARG A 40 -2.58 -12.29 -4.34
C ARG A 40 -2.95 -13.52 -3.52
N LEU A 41 -2.04 -14.46 -3.38
CA LEU A 41 -2.28 -15.69 -2.64
C LEU A 41 -2.52 -15.40 -1.15
N VAL A 42 -1.69 -14.55 -0.56
CA VAL A 42 -1.82 -14.21 0.86
C VAL A 42 -3.10 -13.44 1.16
N CYS A 43 -3.49 -12.49 0.31
CA CYS A 43 -4.72 -11.72 0.51
C CYS A 43 -5.98 -12.53 0.21
N SER A 44 -5.91 -13.55 -0.66
CA SER A 44 -7.04 -14.47 -0.86
C SER A 44 -7.36 -15.31 0.38
N SER A 45 -6.39 -15.46 1.29
CA SER A 45 -6.56 -16.10 2.61
C SER A 45 -6.98 -15.08 3.69
N ASN A 46 -8.12 -14.41 3.48
CA ASN A 46 -8.76 -13.49 4.44
C ASN A 46 -8.04 -12.14 4.67
N ASP A 47 -7.25 -11.68 3.69
CA ASP A 47 -6.60 -10.36 3.64
C ASP A 47 -6.09 -9.83 5.00
N PRO A 48 -5.06 -10.50 5.57
CA PRO A 48 -4.50 -10.11 6.87
C PRO A 48 -3.91 -8.69 6.89
N CYS A 49 -3.72 -8.05 5.73
CA CYS A 49 -3.19 -6.70 5.62
C CYS A 49 -4.26 -5.62 5.62
N ALA A 50 -5.51 -5.94 5.24
CA ALA A 50 -6.60 -4.96 5.16
C ALA A 50 -6.72 -4.11 6.43
N LYS A 51 -6.82 -4.76 7.61
CA LYS A 51 -6.99 -4.05 8.88
C LYS A 51 -5.84 -3.07 9.17
N ALA A 52 -4.61 -3.46 8.85
CA ALA A 52 -3.43 -2.60 9.02
C ALA A 52 -3.42 -1.43 8.02
N ARG A 53 -3.80 -1.68 6.75
CA ARG A 53 -3.99 -0.64 5.73
C ARG A 53 -5.00 0.42 6.18
N TYR A 54 -6.19 0.01 6.62
CA TYR A 54 -7.23 0.92 7.12
C TYR A 54 -6.79 1.70 8.36
N ALA A 55 -6.15 1.04 9.32
CA ALA A 55 -5.65 1.70 10.53
C ALA A 55 -4.60 2.77 10.18
N LEU A 56 -3.70 2.48 9.24
CA LEU A 56 -2.68 3.41 8.79
C LEU A 56 -3.31 4.59 8.03
N ALA A 57 -4.22 4.33 7.10
CA ALA A 57 -4.93 5.39 6.36
C ALA A 57 -5.68 6.33 7.31
N SER A 58 -6.42 5.78 8.28
CA SER A 58 -7.11 6.55 9.32
C SER A 58 -6.14 7.41 10.15
N CYS A 59 -4.97 6.87 10.48
CA CYS A 59 -3.93 7.61 11.20
C CYS A 59 -3.41 8.81 10.39
N VAL A 60 -3.12 8.59 9.11
CA VAL A 60 -2.68 9.64 8.17
C VAL A 60 -3.76 10.71 7.99
N LEU A 61 -5.02 10.30 7.82
CA LEU A 61 -6.14 11.24 7.66
C LEU A 61 -6.32 12.12 8.90
N ARG A 62 -6.21 11.53 10.10
CA ARG A 62 -6.34 12.25 11.37
C ARG A 62 -5.16 13.20 11.64
N LYS A 63 -3.93 12.77 11.38
CA LYS A 63 -2.72 13.57 11.67
C LYS A 63 -2.37 14.54 10.54
N GLY A 64 -2.77 14.24 9.30
CA GLY A 64 -2.33 14.96 8.12
C GLY A 64 -0.84 14.78 7.79
N GLU A 65 -0.20 13.75 8.32
CA GLU A 65 1.23 13.49 8.24
C GLU A 65 1.52 12.09 7.72
N SER A 66 2.71 11.91 7.12
CA SER A 66 3.17 10.58 6.71
C SER A 66 3.39 9.69 7.94
N SER A 67 3.07 8.41 7.83
CA SER A 67 3.26 7.43 8.91
C SER A 67 3.75 6.11 8.32
N ARG A 68 4.52 5.35 9.09
CA ARG A 68 4.99 4.00 8.72
C ARG A 68 4.49 2.99 9.73
N THR A 69 4.19 1.78 9.27
CA THR A 69 3.94 0.61 10.13
C THR A 69 4.35 -0.67 9.42
N THR A 70 4.26 -1.79 10.13
CA THR A 70 4.46 -3.13 9.58
C THR A 70 3.16 -3.91 9.70
N SER A 71 2.83 -4.71 8.69
CA SER A 71 1.64 -5.57 8.72
C SER A 71 1.85 -6.79 9.62
N PRO A 72 0.77 -7.51 10.02
CA PRO A 72 0.89 -8.80 10.71
C PRO A 72 1.61 -9.91 9.93
N LEU A 73 1.93 -9.66 8.66
CA LEU A 73 2.75 -10.54 7.81
C LEU A 73 4.19 -10.08 7.68
N GLY A 74 4.58 -8.94 8.27
CA GLY A 74 5.91 -8.39 8.10
C GLY A 74 6.06 -7.45 6.89
N CYS A 75 4.99 -7.19 6.12
CA CYS A 75 5.07 -6.22 5.02
C CYS A 75 5.32 -4.82 5.57
N CYS A 76 6.11 -4.00 4.86
CA CYS A 76 6.24 -2.59 5.19
C CYS A 76 5.06 -1.82 4.60
N MET A 77 4.52 -0.86 5.36
CA MET A 77 3.42 0.01 4.94
C MET A 77 3.77 1.48 5.18
N LEU A 78 3.55 2.31 4.16
CA LEU A 78 3.75 3.75 4.18
C LEU A 78 2.45 4.47 3.89
N GLY A 79 1.99 5.23 4.87
CA GLY A 79 0.86 6.11 4.77
C GLY A 79 1.30 7.51 4.34
N ILE A 80 0.69 8.05 3.30
CA ILE A 80 1.04 9.33 2.69
C ILE A 80 -0.21 10.22 2.61
N PRO A 81 -0.18 11.43 3.20
CA PRO A 81 -1.31 12.35 3.09
C PRO A 81 -1.38 12.91 1.67
N VAL A 82 -2.55 12.87 1.05
CA VAL A 82 -2.80 13.48 -0.25
C VAL A 82 -3.34 14.88 -0.02
N ARG A 83 -2.68 15.89 -0.57
CA ARG A 83 -3.04 17.30 -0.36
C ARG A 83 -3.34 18.02 -1.66
N ASN A 84 -4.39 18.84 -1.64
CA ASN A 84 -4.62 19.88 -2.63
C ASN A 84 -4.25 21.23 -2.00
N ARG A 85 -3.12 21.80 -2.43
CA ARG A 85 -2.49 22.96 -1.77
C ARG A 85 -2.26 22.66 -0.29
N ARG A 86 -2.98 23.32 0.61
CA ARG A 86 -2.91 23.11 2.07
C ARG A 86 -3.99 22.15 2.59
N ARG A 87 -5.01 21.83 1.79
CA ARG A 87 -6.14 21.00 2.21
C ARG A 87 -5.80 19.52 2.07
N LEU A 88 -6.03 18.74 3.13
CA LEU A 88 -6.00 17.28 3.08
C LEU A 88 -7.25 16.78 2.33
N ILE A 89 -7.03 15.97 1.31
CA ILE A 89 -8.08 15.47 0.40
C ILE A 89 -8.18 13.94 0.40
N GLY A 90 -7.29 13.26 1.12
CA GLY A 90 -7.27 11.81 1.21
C GLY A 90 -5.95 11.30 1.78
N ALA A 91 -5.81 9.98 1.74
CA ALA A 91 -4.58 9.27 2.10
C ALA A 91 -4.29 8.18 1.08
N MET A 92 -3.00 7.90 0.86
CA MET A 92 -2.55 6.71 0.16
C MET A 92 -1.81 5.80 1.13
N VAL A 93 -1.94 4.50 0.94
CA VAL A 93 -1.10 3.50 1.61
C VAL A 93 -0.36 2.72 0.54
N LEU A 94 0.96 2.81 0.58
CA LEU A 94 1.89 2.00 -0.18
C LEU A 94 2.31 0.81 0.70
N GLU A 95 2.20 -0.40 0.17
CA GLU A 95 2.53 -1.63 0.88
C GLU A 95 3.43 -2.52 0.02
N TYR A 96 4.41 -3.17 0.62
CA TYR A 96 5.24 -4.17 -0.07
C TYR A 96 5.78 -5.24 0.88
N PRO A 97 5.93 -6.49 0.41
CA PRO A 97 6.65 -7.51 1.16
C PRO A 97 8.14 -7.17 1.19
N THR A 98 8.80 -7.45 2.30
CA THR A 98 10.19 -7.03 2.52
C THR A 98 11.16 -8.21 2.47
N ARG A 99 12.44 -7.96 2.19
CA ARG A 99 13.48 -8.99 2.17
C ARG A 99 13.64 -9.71 3.51
N GLU A 100 13.35 -9.02 4.61
CA GLU A 100 13.32 -9.61 5.96
C GLU A 100 12.24 -10.70 6.09
N MET A 101 11.20 -10.69 5.25
CA MET A 101 10.20 -11.76 5.21
C MET A 101 10.72 -13.06 4.58
N LEU A 102 11.86 -13.02 3.87
CA LEU A 102 12.52 -14.21 3.33
C LEU A 102 13.32 -14.97 4.40
N ASP A 103 13.38 -14.47 5.63
CA ASP A 103 13.85 -15.29 6.76
C ASP A 103 12.96 -16.55 6.86
N ASP A 104 13.58 -17.72 6.70
CA ASP A 104 12.91 -19.02 6.52
C ASP A 104 11.86 -19.29 7.60
N GLU A 105 12.13 -18.88 8.85
CA GLU A 105 11.19 -19.10 9.93
C GLU A 105 9.93 -18.23 9.82
N HIS A 106 10.08 -16.98 9.35
CA HIS A 106 8.94 -16.05 9.27
C HIS A 106 7.99 -16.47 8.15
N LEU A 107 8.53 -16.78 6.97
CA LEU A 107 7.72 -17.25 5.85
C LEU A 107 7.04 -18.59 6.18
N ALA A 108 7.74 -19.52 6.83
CA ALA A 108 7.15 -20.78 7.27
C ALA A 108 5.96 -20.56 8.21
N ARG A 109 6.09 -19.68 9.21
CA ARG A 109 4.99 -19.32 10.14
C ARG A 109 3.79 -18.72 9.41
N VAL A 110 4.03 -17.86 8.42
CA VAL A 110 2.96 -17.28 7.58
C VAL A 110 2.25 -18.36 6.79
N CYS A 111 2.99 -19.25 6.13
CA CYS A 111 2.43 -20.33 5.33
C CYS A 111 1.60 -21.29 6.18
N ASP A 112 2.10 -21.69 7.35
CA ASP A 112 1.38 -22.58 8.26
C ASP A 112 0.06 -21.97 8.74
N ARG A 113 0.11 -20.70 9.15
CA ARG A 113 -1.07 -19.97 9.63
C ARG A 113 -2.14 -19.82 8.55
N LEU A 114 -1.73 -19.64 7.31
CA LEU A 114 -2.63 -19.41 6.17
C LEU A 114 -2.90 -20.67 5.34
N GLN A 115 -2.36 -21.82 5.77
CA GLN A 115 -2.46 -23.10 5.07
C GLN A 115 -2.00 -23.02 3.59
N LEU A 116 -0.90 -22.30 3.35
CA LEU A 116 -0.31 -22.10 2.03
C LEU A 116 0.84 -23.09 1.80
N ASP A 117 1.04 -23.51 0.55
CA ASP A 117 2.19 -24.35 0.18
C ASP A 117 3.50 -23.57 0.32
N ARG A 118 4.38 -24.01 1.21
CA ARG A 118 5.62 -23.32 1.53
C ARG A 118 6.54 -23.19 0.32
N GLN A 119 6.66 -24.21 -0.52
CA GLN A 119 7.58 -24.20 -1.66
C GLN A 119 7.11 -23.22 -2.74
N VAL A 120 5.81 -23.21 -3.01
CA VAL A 120 5.16 -22.24 -3.90
C VAL A 120 5.33 -20.82 -3.35
N MET A 121 5.06 -20.62 -2.06
CA MET A 121 5.16 -19.31 -1.43
C MET A 121 6.59 -18.77 -1.39
N THR A 122 7.60 -19.61 -1.14
CA THR A 122 9.01 -19.21 -1.23
C THR A 122 9.38 -18.72 -2.63
N THR A 123 8.92 -19.42 -3.67
CA THR A 123 9.16 -19.03 -5.06
C THR A 123 8.59 -17.64 -5.35
N TYR A 124 7.35 -17.38 -4.94
CA TYR A 124 6.73 -16.06 -5.15
C TYR A 124 7.34 -14.98 -4.25
N ALA A 125 7.69 -15.31 -3.00
CA ALA A 125 8.32 -14.37 -2.09
C ALA A 125 9.67 -13.89 -2.62
N GLN A 126 10.49 -14.77 -3.19
CA GLN A 126 11.79 -14.42 -3.78
C GLN A 126 11.65 -13.40 -4.93
N GLN A 127 10.54 -13.43 -5.67
CA GLN A 127 10.27 -12.47 -6.75
C GLN A 127 9.66 -11.16 -6.26
N ALA A 128 8.88 -11.23 -5.17
CA ALA A 128 8.10 -10.13 -4.63
C ALA A 128 8.88 -9.27 -3.62
N CYS A 129 9.75 -9.86 -2.80
CA CYS A 129 10.48 -9.20 -1.72
C CYS A 129 11.69 -8.42 -2.26
N ARG A 130 11.43 -7.36 -3.02
CA ARG A 130 12.46 -6.55 -3.69
C ARG A 130 13.09 -5.48 -2.79
N HIS A 131 12.41 -5.12 -1.71
CA HIS A 131 12.74 -3.98 -0.86
C HIS A 131 13.02 -4.42 0.57
N SER A 132 13.88 -3.69 1.28
CA SER A 132 14.04 -3.81 2.74
C SER A 132 13.14 -2.82 3.46
N ALA A 133 12.78 -3.10 4.72
CA ALA A 133 12.03 -2.14 5.53
C ALA A 133 12.81 -0.84 5.79
N ALA A 134 14.14 -0.89 5.68
CA ALA A 134 15.05 0.24 5.83
C ALA A 134 14.95 1.24 4.67
N GLU A 135 14.55 0.81 3.47
CA GLU A 135 14.38 1.69 2.28
C GLU A 135 13.16 2.60 2.39
N ALA A 136 12.24 2.33 3.31
CA ALA A 136 11.00 3.08 3.48
C ALA A 136 11.13 4.62 3.52
N PRO A 137 12.14 5.23 4.17
CA PRO A 137 12.32 6.69 4.17
C PRO A 137 12.74 7.24 2.81
N ASP A 138 13.46 6.44 2.01
CA ASP A 138 14.06 6.83 0.74
C ASP A 138 13.15 6.51 -0.46
N LEU A 139 12.21 5.58 -0.29
CA LEU A 139 11.11 5.40 -1.23
C LEU A 139 10.46 6.75 -1.42
N PRO A 140 10.39 7.25 -2.68
CA PRO A 140 10.07 8.64 -2.95
C PRO A 140 8.81 8.97 -2.20
N SER A 141 8.98 9.73 -1.13
CA SER A 141 7.85 10.38 -0.50
C SER A 141 7.16 11.06 -1.67
N VAL A 142 5.90 10.72 -1.93
CA VAL A 142 5.06 11.34 -2.98
C VAL A 142 4.76 12.80 -2.55
N ARG A 143 5.75 13.48 -1.97
CA ARG A 143 5.81 14.85 -1.51
C ARG A 143 6.07 15.81 -2.66
N ARG A 144 6.50 15.33 -3.85
CA ARG A 144 6.77 16.18 -5.03
C ARG A 144 6.46 15.46 -6.36
N GLY A 145 5.18 15.34 -6.73
CA GLY A 145 4.76 14.92 -8.07
C GLY A 145 3.23 15.05 -8.28
N PRO A 146 2.79 15.32 -9.51
CA PRO A 146 2.19 16.61 -9.89
C PRO A 146 0.85 16.87 -9.17
N THR A 147 0.89 17.75 -8.17
CA THR A 147 -0.30 18.27 -7.48
C THR A 147 -1.33 18.83 -8.48
N ASN A 148 -0.87 19.36 -9.62
CA ASN A 148 -1.72 19.91 -10.68
C ASN A 148 -2.67 18.92 -11.36
N ALA A 149 -2.34 17.64 -11.45
CA ALA A 149 -3.23 16.65 -12.08
C ALA A 149 -4.34 16.14 -11.14
N LEU A 150 -4.03 16.06 -9.83
CA LEU A 150 -5.01 15.74 -8.78
C LEU A 150 -6.00 16.89 -8.52
N HIS A 151 -5.65 18.14 -8.86
CA HIS A 151 -6.47 19.32 -8.58
C HIS A 151 -7.81 19.39 -9.31
N ARG A 152 -7.94 18.81 -10.52
CA ARG A 152 -9.18 18.91 -11.33
C ARG A 152 -10.23 17.85 -10.99
N GLY A 153 -9.83 16.71 -10.43
CA GLY A 153 -10.77 15.60 -10.14
C GLY A 153 -11.56 15.76 -8.83
N LEU A 154 -11.04 16.52 -7.88
CA LEU A 154 -11.61 16.61 -6.52
C LEU A 154 -12.53 17.81 -6.30
N ALA A 155 -12.49 18.81 -7.16
CA ALA A 155 -13.42 19.95 -7.09
C ALA A 155 -14.84 19.60 -7.59
N GLY A 156 -15.02 18.49 -8.31
CA GLY A 156 -16.29 18.09 -8.91
C GLY A 156 -17.30 17.40 -7.98
N LYS A 157 -16.89 16.99 -6.77
CA LYS A 157 -17.77 16.31 -5.79
C LYS A 157 -18.14 17.17 -4.57
N ALA A 158 -17.57 18.37 -4.43
CA ALA A 158 -17.88 19.28 -3.32
C ALA A 158 -18.87 20.42 -3.71
N ALA A 159 -19.52 20.30 -4.87
CA ALA A 159 -20.43 21.30 -5.43
C ALA A 159 -21.74 20.69 -5.96
N ARG A 160 -22.22 19.60 -5.35
CA ARG A 160 -23.58 19.09 -5.52
C ARG A 160 -24.21 18.84 -4.17
#